data_AF-A0A090X0R2-F1
#
_entry.id   AF-A0A090X0R2-F1
#
_cell.length_a   1.000
_cell.length_b   1.000
_cell.length_c   1.000
_cell.angle_alpha   90.00
_cell.angle_beta   90.00
_cell.angle_gamma   90.00
#
_symmetry.space_group_name_H-M   'P 1'
#
loop_
_entity.id
_entity.type
_entity.pdbx_description
1 polymer ?
#
loop_
_entity_poly.entity_id
_entity_poly.type
_entity_poly.pdbx_seq_one_letter_code
_entity_poly.pdbx_strand_id
1 'polypeptide(L)' 'MDGSEFNINSLRGKYVLIDFWGGVWCGPCVKEMPEVKAFQEKYKDKLVVLGINSGDTKEKVQNLLMRITMIGNRS' A
#
# COMPACT_ATOMS: atom_id res chain seq x y z
N MET A 1 -2.31 -3.93 9.35
CA MET A 1 -1.46 -5.11 9.13
C MET A 1 -1.57 -6.00 10.34
N ASP A 2 -1.94 -7.26 10.16
CA ASP A 2 -2.23 -8.21 11.24
C ASP A 2 -1.00 -8.97 11.74
N GLY A 3 0.09 -8.99 10.96
CA GLY A 3 1.30 -9.75 11.30
C GLY A 3 1.26 -11.20 10.79
N SER A 4 0.31 -11.52 9.91
CA SER A 4 0.29 -12.79 9.19
C SER A 4 1.51 -12.94 8.28
N GLU A 5 1.97 -14.18 8.12
CA GLU A 5 3.04 -14.49 7.17
C GLU A 5 2.57 -14.24 5.74
N PHE A 6 3.44 -13.62 4.94
CA PHE A 6 3.19 -13.35 3.54
C PHE A 6 3.90 -14.38 2.66
N ASN A 7 3.13 -15.22 1.94
CA ASN A 7 3.68 -16.21 1.03
C ASN A 7 3.88 -15.63 -0.38
N ILE A 8 5.13 -15.44 -0.78
CA ILE A 8 5.49 -14.88 -2.09
C ILE A 8 5.05 -15.76 -3.28
N ASN A 9 4.88 -17.07 -3.08
CA ASN A 9 4.40 -17.96 -4.15
C ASN A 9 2.98 -17.63 -4.60
N SER A 10 2.19 -16.95 -3.75
CA SER A 10 0.85 -16.46 -4.12
C SER A 10 0.85 -15.40 -5.23
N LEU A 11 2.02 -14.80 -5.52
CA LEU A 11 2.17 -13.75 -6.53
C LEU A 11 2.50 -14.29 -7.93
N ARG A 12 2.73 -15.60 -8.07
CA ARG A 12 3.12 -16.20 -9.35
C ARG A 12 2.07 -15.91 -10.43
N GLY A 13 2.53 -15.53 -11.62
CA GLY A 13 1.67 -15.19 -12.75
C GLY A 13 1.09 -13.77 -12.72
N LYS A 14 1.40 -12.98 -11.69
CA LYS A 14 1.06 -11.55 -11.61
C LYS A 14 2.31 -10.68 -11.76
N TYR A 15 2.11 -9.49 -12.30
CA TYR A 15 3.08 -8.41 -12.15
C TYR A 15 3.11 -7.97 -10.70
N VAL A 16 4.30 -7.70 -10.18
CA VAL A 16 4.51 -7.23 -8.81
C VAL A 16 5.20 -5.89 -8.88
N LEU A 17 4.51 -4.84 -8.41
CA LEU A 17 5.10 -3.53 -8.17
C LEU A 17 5.54 -3.46 -6.72
N ILE A 18 6.83 -3.26 -6.49
CA ILE A 18 7.37 -3.04 -5.14
C ILE A 18 7.60 -1.55 -4.97
N ASP A 19 6.87 -0.94 -4.05
CA ASP A 19 6.91 0.49 -3.77
C ASP A 19 7.58 0.73 -2.42
N PHE A 20 8.80 1.27 -2.46
CA PHE A 20 9.53 1.66 -1.27
C PHE A 20 9.23 3.11 -0.94
N TRP A 21 8.57 3.34 0.19
CA TRP A 21 8.23 4.69 0.62
C TRP A 21 8.84 5.00 1.98
N GLY A 22 9.29 6.25 2.13
CA GLY A 22 9.63 6.81 3.42
C GLY A 22 8.36 6.92 4.26
N GLY A 23 8.49 6.87 5.59
CA GLY A 23 7.40 6.85 6.57
C GLY A 23 6.20 7.80 6.38
N VAL A 24 5.31 7.86 7.35
CA VAL A 24 4.15 8.76 7.39
C VAL A 24 4.50 10.24 7.21
N TRP A 25 5.78 10.59 7.41
CA TRP A 25 6.36 11.90 7.20
C TRP A 25 6.72 12.20 5.73
N CYS A 26 6.77 11.20 4.84
CA CYS A 26 6.98 11.41 3.41
C CYS A 26 5.69 11.93 2.75
N GLY A 27 5.51 13.25 2.76
CA GLY A 27 4.35 13.91 2.17
C GLY A 27 4.05 13.50 0.71
N PRO A 28 5.05 13.52 -0.20
CA PRO A 28 4.86 13.09 -1.58
C PRO A 28 4.43 11.62 -1.68
N CYS A 29 5.11 10.70 -0.99
CA CYS A 29 4.77 9.28 -1.00
C CYS A 29 3.32 9.04 -0.58
N VAL A 30 2.89 9.68 0.52
CA VAL A 30 1.51 9.57 1.05
C VAL A 30 0.47 10.11 0.05
N LYS A 31 0.82 11.18 -0.67
CA LYS A 31 -0.08 11.81 -1.64
C LYS A 31 -0.30 10.94 -2.89
N GLU A 32 0.67 10.11 -3.25
CA GLU A 32 0.62 9.20 -4.42
C GLU A 32 -0.13 7.89 -4.12
N MET A 33 -0.22 7.47 -2.86
CA MET A 33 -0.89 6.23 -2.44
C MET A 33 -2.32 6.03 -3.00
N PRO A 34 -3.20 7.05 -3.08
CA PRO A 34 -4.52 6.88 -3.69
C PRO A 34 -4.46 6.50 -5.18
N GLU A 35 -3.51 7.07 -5.93
CA GLU A 35 -3.33 6.77 -7.35
C GLU A 35 -2.75 5.37 -7.55
N VAL A 36 -1.77 4.99 -6.72
CA VAL A 36 -1.22 3.63 -6.70
C VAL A 36 -2.31 2.60 -6.37
N LYS A 37 -3.19 2.91 -5.41
CA LYS A 37 -4.35 2.08 -5.09
C LYS A 37 -5.31 1.95 -6.28
N ALA A 38 -5.66 3.06 -6.93
CA ALA A 38 -6.54 3.06 -8.11
C ALA A 38 -5.93 2.25 -9.26
N PHE A 39 -4.61 2.33 -9.45
CA PHE A 39 -3.88 1.53 -10.43
C PHE A 39 -3.92 0.03 -10.10
N GLN A 40 -3.72 -0.34 -8.83
CA GLN A 40 -3.89 -1.72 -8.38
C GLN A 40 -5.32 -2.22 -8.64
N GLU A 41 -6.34 -1.42 -8.31
CA GLU A 41 -7.75 -1.80 -8.52
C GLU A 41 -8.07 -2.02 -10.00
N LYS A 42 -7.57 -1.13 -10.88
CA LYS A 42 -7.72 -1.24 -12.33
C LYS A 42 -7.11 -2.52 -12.89
N TYR A 43 -6.03 -3.02 -12.30
CA TYR A 43 -5.29 -4.20 -12.77
C TYR A 43 -5.30 -5.36 -11.76
N LYS A 44 -6.30 -5.45 -10.87
CA LYS A 44 -6.33 -6.39 -9.73
C LYS A 44 -6.08 -7.87 -10.10
N ASP A 45 -6.46 -8.27 -11.30
CA ASP A 45 -6.28 -9.64 -11.78
C ASP A 45 -4.83 -9.91 -12.21
N LYS A 46 -4.11 -8.86 -12.62
CA LYS A 46 -2.78 -8.93 -13.23
C LYS A 46 -1.66 -8.32 -12.40
N LEU A 47 -1.97 -7.43 -11.46
CA LEU A 47 -1.00 -6.63 -10.70
C LEU A 47 -1.24 -6.76 -9.20
N VAL A 48 -0.16 -6.90 -8.45
CA VAL A 48 -0.12 -6.75 -7.00
C VAL A 48 0.89 -5.65 -6.65
N VAL A 49 0.51 -4.74 -5.76
CA VAL A 49 1.41 -3.72 -5.22
C VAL A 49 1.82 -4.10 -3.80
N LEU A 50 3.13 -4.13 -3.55
CA LEU A 50 3.72 -4.35 -2.23
C LEU A 50 4.37 -3.05 -1.76
N GLY A 51 3.74 -2.39 -0.78
CA GLY A 51 4.28 -1.19 -0.14
C GLY A 51 5.22 -1.54 1.00
N ILE A 52 6.51 -1.21 0.86
CA ILE A 52 7.53 -1.41 1.88
C ILE A 52 7.78 -0.08 2.58
N ASN A 53 7.28 0.02 3.82
CA ASN A 53 7.52 1.17 4.68
C ASN A 53 8.92 1.09 5.30
N SER A 54 9.69 2.18 5.23
CA SER A 54 10.95 2.33 5.96
C SER A 54 10.88 3.50 6.94
N GLY A 55 11.16 3.23 8.21
CA GLY A 55 11.37 4.26 9.23
C GLY A 55 10.17 4.65 10.08
N ASP A 56 9.12 3.82 10.17
CA ASP A 56 8.01 4.05 11.09
C ASP A 56 7.55 2.83 11.87
N THR A 57 6.78 3.10 12.93
CA THR A 57 6.12 2.05 13.70
C THR A 57 4.87 1.55 12.98
N LYS A 58 4.54 0.27 13.20
CA LYS A 58 3.31 -0.35 12.71
C LYS A 58 2.07 0.50 12.99
N GLU A 59 1.99 1.08 14.18
CA GLU A 59 0.86 1.90 14.63
C GLU A 59 0.72 3.20 13.81
N LYS A 60 1.82 3.91 13.54
CA LYS A 60 1.79 5.11 12.69
C LYS A 60 1.33 4.77 11.27
N VAL A 61 1.84 3.68 10.71
CA VAL A 61 1.43 3.19 9.38
C VAL A 61 -0.05 2.81 9.37
N GLN A 62 -0.55 2.12 10.40
CA GLN A 62 -1.97 1.78 10.50
C GLN A 62 -2.86 3.02 10.59
N ASN A 63 -2.47 4.01 11.39
CA ASN A 63 -3.21 5.28 11.51
C ASN A 63 -3.26 6.03 10.18
N LEU A 64 -2.14 6.07 9.45
CA LEU A 64 -2.11 6.63 8.11
C LEU A 64 -3.06 5.89 7.16
N LEU A 65 -2.99 4.55 7.13
CA LEU A 65 -3.83 3.74 6.25
C LEU A 65 -5.32 3.95 6.53
N MET A 66 -5.72 4.02 7.81
CA MET A 66 -7.10 4.33 8.19
C MET A 66 -7.54 5.71 7.69
N ARG A 67 -6.67 6.72 7.77
CA ARG A 67 -6.97 8.07 7.26
C ARG A 67 -7.15 8.07 5.74
N ILE A 68 -6.26 7.41 5.01
CA ILE A 68 -6.30 7.35 3.54
C ILE A 68 -7.53 6.59 3.06
N THR A 69 -7.87 5.45 3.67
CA THR A 69 -9.04 4.65 3.27
C THR A 69 -10.37 5.31 3.62
N MET A 70 -10.46 6.10 4.68
CA MET A 70 -11.67 6.87 5.00
C MET A 70 -11.88 8.07 4.08
N ILE A 71 -10.81 8.72 3.60
CA ILE A 71 -10.92 9.83 2.63
C ILE A 71 -11.38 9.33 1.26
N GLY A 72 -10.96 8.13 0.85
CA GLY A 72 -11.36 7.51 -0.42
C GLY A 72 -12.81 7.03 -0.49
N ASN A 73 -13.60 7.12 0.59
CA ASN A 73 -14.99 6.67 0.65
C ASN A 73 -16.01 7.84 0.80
N ARG A 74 -15.56 9.10 0.64
CA ARG A 74 -16.45 10.23 0.37
C ARG A 74 -16.66 10.34 -1.14
N SER A 75 -17.56 9.51 -1.64
CA SER A 75 -18.34 9.82 -2.85
C SER A 75 -19.58 10.61 -2.44
#